data_AF-A0A948I0M8-F1
#
_entry.id   AF-A0A948I0M8-F1
#
_cell.length_a   1.000
_cell.length_b   1.000
_cell.length_c   1.000
_cell.angle_alpha   90.00
_cell.angle_beta   90.00
_cell.angle_gamma   90.00
#
_symmetry.space_group_name_H-M   'P 1'
#
loop_
_entity.id
_entity.type
_entity.pdbx_description
1 polymer ?
#
loop_
_entity_poly.entity_id
_entity_poly.type
_entity_poly.pdbx_seq_one_letter_code
_entity_poly.pdbx_strand_id
1 'polypeptide(L)'
;RTGGVLVADVRAARQSAGKHAQIPQPSPVTPRIKVRDISEFRKAHDIPQKIRTRLATMRTDNYVTEEEMRQLCDVAVQHWRRNADLPEFSENKFKLDGVVYWASKGTIHEMKKITGRA
;
A
#
# COMPACT_ATOMS: atom_id res chain seq x y z
N ARG A 1 -46.23 10.27 82.18
CA ARG A 1 -45.86 9.00 82.84
C ARG A 1 -45.78 7.94 81.76
N THR A 2 -44.64 7.23 81.67
CA THR A 2 -44.37 5.93 80.99
C THR A 2 -44.74 5.83 79.50
N GLY A 3 -43.85 5.51 78.55
CA GLY A 3 -42.53 4.88 78.60
C GLY A 3 -42.37 4.06 77.31
N GLY A 4 -41.16 3.90 76.80
CA GLY A 4 -40.90 2.97 75.68
C GLY A 4 -39.74 3.37 74.79
N VAL A 5 -38.52 3.06 75.22
CA VAL A 5 -37.35 2.94 74.34
C VAL A 5 -37.49 1.61 73.60
N LEU A 6 -37.45 1.62 72.26
CA LEU A 6 -37.21 0.41 71.47
C LEU A 6 -36.16 0.69 70.40
N VAL A 7 -35.01 0.08 70.64
CA VAL A 7 -33.94 -0.23 69.68
C VAL A 7 -34.56 -1.08 68.57
N ALA A 8 -34.72 -0.53 67.37
CA ALA A 8 -35.10 -1.31 66.20
C ALA A 8 -34.43 -0.74 64.94
N ASP A 9 -33.61 -1.60 64.36
CA ASP A 9 -33.28 -1.64 62.94
C ASP A 9 -32.34 -0.57 62.36
N VAL A 10 -31.08 -0.65 62.80
CA VAL A 10 -29.88 -0.56 61.93
C VAL A 10 -29.88 -1.74 60.92
N ARG A 11 -30.97 -1.91 60.19
CA ARG A 11 -31.18 -2.96 59.19
C ARG A 11 -31.81 -2.44 57.90
N ALA A 12 -32.18 -1.16 57.85
CA ALA A 12 -32.64 -0.49 56.64
C ALA A 12 -31.50 0.03 55.73
N ALA A 13 -30.24 0.06 56.20
CA ALA A 13 -29.10 0.56 55.41
C ALA A 13 -28.38 -0.52 54.58
N ARG A 14 -28.89 -1.77 54.54
CA ARG A 14 -28.25 -2.91 53.84
C ARG A 14 -29.07 -3.50 52.69
N GLN A 15 -30.17 -2.88 52.27
CA GLN A 15 -31.01 -3.37 51.16
C GLN A 15 -31.00 -2.49 49.90
N SER A 16 -30.23 -1.40 49.88
CA SER A 16 -29.97 -0.62 48.66
C SER A 16 -28.60 -0.96 48.02
N ALA A 17 -28.10 -2.18 48.22
CA ALA A 17 -26.98 -2.75 47.47
C ALA A 17 -27.51 -3.77 46.46
N GLY A 18 -28.23 -3.28 45.45
CA GLY A 18 -28.97 -4.16 44.54
C GLY A 18 -29.41 -3.48 43.25
N LYS A 19 -28.52 -2.70 42.65
CA LYS A 19 -28.57 -2.30 41.23
C LYS A 19 -27.19 -1.79 40.85
N HIS A 20 -26.26 -2.72 40.64
CA HIS A 20 -25.10 -2.39 39.82
C HIS A 20 -25.64 -1.96 38.46
N ALA A 21 -25.53 -0.67 38.15
CA ALA A 21 -25.68 -0.19 36.79
C ALA A 21 -24.65 -0.94 35.96
N GLN A 22 -25.11 -1.87 35.13
CA GLN A 22 -24.27 -2.61 34.20
C GLN A 22 -23.77 -1.58 33.19
N ILE A 23 -22.55 -1.09 33.37
CA ILE A 23 -21.86 -0.30 32.36
C ILE A 23 -21.86 -1.19 31.10
N PRO A 24 -22.47 -0.75 29.97
CA PRO A 24 -22.44 -1.56 28.77
C PRO A 24 -20.97 -1.77 28.39
N GLN A 25 -20.51 -3.02 28.52
CA GLN A 25 -19.19 -3.39 28.04
C GLN A 25 -19.17 -3.12 26.53
N PRO A 26 -18.19 -2.37 25.99
CA PRO A 26 -18.07 -2.22 24.55
C PRO A 26 -17.87 -3.62 23.98
N SER A 27 -18.81 -4.06 23.15
CA SER A 27 -18.66 -5.31 22.42
C SER A 27 -17.33 -5.24 21.65
N PRO A 28 -16.50 -6.30 21.68
CA PRO A 28 -15.24 -6.28 20.94
C PRO A 28 -15.57 -6.03 19.47
N VAL A 29 -15.13 -4.88 18.96
CA VAL A 29 -15.24 -4.56 17.53
C VAL A 29 -14.29 -5.53 16.84
N THR A 30 -14.81 -6.68 16.41
CA THR A 30 -14.06 -7.58 15.55
C THR A 30 -13.73 -6.78 14.30
N PRO A 31 -12.43 -6.51 14.01
CA PRO A 31 -12.08 -5.75 12.82
C PRO A 31 -12.63 -6.53 11.63
N ARG A 32 -13.53 -5.93 10.86
CA ARG A 32 -14.01 -6.52 9.61
C ARG A 32 -12.79 -6.65 8.70
N ILE A 33 -12.23 -7.85 8.63
CA ILE A 33 -11.11 -8.17 7.76
C ILE A 33 -11.64 -8.00 6.34
N LYS A 34 -11.26 -6.90 5.69
CA LYS A 34 -11.48 -6.75 4.25
C LYS A 34 -10.60 -7.78 3.56
N VAL A 35 -11.22 -8.83 3.01
CA VAL A 35 -10.55 -9.77 2.11
C VAL A 35 -10.09 -8.96 0.90
N ARG A 36 -8.78 -8.90 0.68
CA ARG A 36 -8.17 -8.16 -0.43
C ARG A 36 -8.19 -9.02 -1.68
N ASP A 37 -8.39 -8.40 -2.84
CA ASP A 37 -8.39 -9.10 -4.12
C ASP A 37 -6.95 -9.40 -4.56
N ILE A 38 -6.74 -10.53 -5.24
CA ILE A 38 -5.46 -10.86 -5.87
C ILE A 38 -5.03 -9.78 -6.89
N SER A 39 -5.99 -9.07 -7.47
CA SER A 39 -5.76 -7.93 -8.36
C SER A 39 -5.10 -6.75 -7.63
N GLU A 40 -5.49 -6.49 -6.38
CA GLU A 40 -4.85 -5.48 -5.54
C GLU A 40 -3.44 -5.91 -5.13
N PHE A 41 -3.26 -7.19 -4.83
CA PHE A 41 -1.94 -7.75 -4.55
C PHE A 41 -0.99 -7.61 -5.75
N ARG A 42 -1.46 -7.92 -6.96
CA ARG A 42 -0.68 -7.73 -8.19
C ARG A 42 -0.34 -6.27 -8.42
N LYS A 43 -1.29 -5.34 -8.25
CA LYS A 43 -1.00 -3.90 -8.38
C LYS A 43 0.08 -3.43 -7.39
N ALA A 44 0.15 -4.02 -6.20
CA ALA A 44 1.16 -3.67 -5.22
C ALA A 44 2.52 -4.34 -5.48
N HIS A 45 2.54 -5.59 -5.92
CA HIS A 45 3.74 -6.44 -5.91
C HIS A 45 4.24 -6.90 -7.28
N ASP A 46 3.43 -6.83 -8.33
CA ASP A 46 3.79 -7.23 -9.69
C ASP A 46 4.53 -6.11 -10.42
N ILE A 47 5.82 -6.00 -10.11
CA ILE A 47 6.71 -4.97 -10.67
C ILE A 47 6.83 -5.07 -12.19
N PRO A 48 7.03 -6.26 -12.81
CA PRO A 48 7.04 -6.36 -14.26
C PRO A 48 5.75 -5.83 -14.89
N GLN A 49 4.60 -6.13 -14.30
CA GLN A 49 3.32 -5.61 -14.81
C GLN A 49 3.20 -4.08 -14.68
N LYS A 50 3.73 -3.48 -13.62
CA LYS A 50 3.83 -2.02 -13.49
C LYS A 50 4.69 -1.42 -14.62
N ILE A 51 5.85 -2.02 -14.89
CA ILE A 51 6.76 -1.57 -15.97
C ILE A 51 6.07 -1.68 -17.34
N ARG A 52 5.45 -2.83 -17.66
CA ARG A 52 4.69 -3.02 -18.90
C ARG A 52 3.58 -1.98 -19.06
N THR A 53 2.81 -1.76 -18.00
CA THR A 53 1.74 -0.77 -17.99
C THR A 53 2.30 0.61 -18.28
N ARG A 54 3.41 0.99 -17.62
CA ARG A 54 4.01 2.30 -17.83
C ARG A 54 4.53 2.46 -19.26
N LEU A 55 5.24 1.47 -19.79
CA LEU A 55 5.72 1.44 -21.18
C LEU A 55 4.57 1.56 -22.19
N ALA A 56 3.44 0.88 -21.93
CA ALA A 56 2.25 0.98 -22.79
C ALA A 56 1.61 2.37 -22.76
N THR A 57 1.75 3.12 -21.66
CA THR A 57 1.28 4.51 -21.57
C THR A 57 2.26 5.55 -22.12
N MET A 58 3.51 5.17 -22.42
CA MET A 58 4.49 6.10 -22.97
C MET A 58 4.18 6.41 -24.43
N ARG A 59 4.26 7.70 -24.78
CA ARG A 59 4.17 8.15 -26.17
C ARG A 59 5.48 7.83 -26.91
N THR A 60 5.39 7.74 -28.23
CA THR A 60 6.49 7.37 -29.14
C THR A 60 7.61 8.40 -29.26
N ASP A 61 7.44 9.59 -28.69
CA ASP A 61 8.38 10.71 -28.71
C ASP A 61 9.03 11.01 -27.35
N ASN A 62 8.59 10.32 -26.28
CA ASN A 62 9.06 10.57 -24.93
C ASN A 62 10.06 9.52 -24.47
N TYR A 63 11.09 9.97 -23.77
CA TYR A 63 12.03 9.12 -23.05
C TYR A 63 12.15 9.60 -21.61
N VAL A 64 12.57 8.69 -20.74
CA VAL A 64 12.87 8.97 -19.33
C VAL A 64 14.15 8.22 -18.93
N THR A 65 14.81 8.68 -17.89
CA THR A 65 15.92 7.95 -17.28
C THR A 65 15.42 6.77 -16.43
N GLU A 66 16.31 5.85 -16.07
CA GLU A 66 16.01 4.74 -15.18
C GLU A 66 15.40 5.19 -13.84
N GLU A 67 15.96 6.26 -13.26
CA GLU A 67 15.49 6.78 -11.98
C GLU A 67 14.08 7.38 -12.09
N GLU A 68 13.80 8.12 -13.16
CA GLU A 68 12.46 8.65 -13.44
C GLU A 68 11.45 7.53 -13.72
N MET A 69 11.82 6.52 -14.51
CA MET A 69 10.95 5.38 -14.80
C MET A 69 10.57 4.63 -13.52
N ARG A 70 11.54 4.44 -12.63
CA ARG A 70 11.34 3.81 -11.32
C ARG A 70 10.35 4.62 -10.46
N GLN A 71 10.52 5.94 -10.39
CA GLN A 71 9.63 6.83 -9.66
C GLN A 71 8.21 6.79 -10.24
N LEU A 72 8.07 6.82 -11.57
CA LEU A 72 6.79 6.74 -12.26
C LEU A 72 6.04 5.41 -12.02
N CYS A 73 6.78 4.32 -11.80
CA CYS A 73 6.19 3.03 -11.47
C CYS A 73 5.90 2.85 -9.96
N ASP A 74 6.33 3.80 -9.13
CA ASP A 74 6.27 3.72 -7.65
C ASP A 74 6.87 2.39 -7.14
N VAL A 75 8.17 2.19 -7.45
CA VAL A 75 8.91 0.97 -7.11
C VAL A 75 10.17 1.30 -6.32
N ALA A 76 10.36 0.60 -5.20
CA ALA A 76 11.59 0.71 -4.43
C ALA A 76 12.80 0.18 -5.22
N VAL A 77 13.97 0.80 -5.06
CA VAL A 77 15.21 0.49 -5.80
C VAL A 77 15.58 -0.99 -5.75
N GLN A 78 15.40 -1.64 -4.59
CA GLN A 78 15.74 -3.06 -4.40
C GLN A 78 14.91 -3.98 -5.31
N HIS A 79 13.63 -3.68 -5.48
CA HIS A 79 12.75 -4.44 -6.36
C HIS A 79 12.95 -4.08 -7.82
N TRP A 80 13.29 -2.82 -8.11
CA TRP A 80 13.58 -2.35 -9.46
C TRP A 80 14.71 -3.15 -10.10
N ARG A 81 15.89 -3.22 -9.46
CA ARG A 81 17.08 -3.90 -10.01
C ARG A 81 16.85 -5.36 -10.39
N ARG A 82 15.95 -6.06 -9.69
CA ARG A 82 15.64 -7.48 -9.97
C ARG A 82 14.71 -7.66 -11.18
N ASN A 83 13.92 -6.65 -11.53
CA ASN A 83 12.85 -6.75 -12.53
C ASN A 83 13.13 -5.91 -13.79
N ALA A 84 13.88 -4.81 -13.66
CA ALA A 84 14.24 -3.91 -14.75
C ALA A 84 15.17 -4.58 -15.78
N ASP A 85 15.94 -5.58 -15.36
CA ASP A 85 16.88 -6.33 -16.20
C ASP A 85 16.30 -7.59 -16.85
N LEU A 86 14.99 -7.77 -16.77
CA LEU A 86 14.32 -8.84 -17.50
C LEU A 86 14.52 -8.66 -19.02
N PRO A 87 14.72 -9.77 -19.77
CA PRO A 87 15.02 -9.72 -21.20
C PRO A 87 13.90 -9.08 -22.01
N GLU A 88 12.65 -9.18 -21.54
CA GLU A 88 11.47 -8.56 -22.18
C GLU A 88 11.56 -7.03 -22.28
N PHE A 89 12.32 -6.38 -21.38
CA PHE A 89 12.47 -4.93 -21.36
C PHE A 89 13.76 -4.45 -22.05
N SER A 90 14.61 -5.35 -22.53
CA SER A 90 15.89 -5.00 -23.15
C SER A 90 15.74 -4.07 -24.35
N GLU A 91 14.69 -4.28 -25.16
CA GLU A 91 14.38 -3.46 -26.34
C GLU A 91 13.85 -2.05 -26.01
N ASN A 92 13.38 -1.87 -24.78
CA ASN A 92 12.88 -0.59 -24.27
C ASN A 92 13.95 0.20 -23.52
N LYS A 93 15.18 -0.35 -23.43
CA LYS A 93 16.32 0.27 -22.74
C LYS A 93 17.40 0.68 -23.73
N PHE A 94 18.02 1.82 -23.46
CA PHE A 94 19.21 2.28 -24.16
C PHE A 94 20.22 2.84 -23.17
N LYS A 95 21.45 2.33 -23.22
CA LYS A 95 22.54 2.78 -22.33
C LYS A 95 23.50 3.70 -23.09
N LEU A 96 23.62 4.94 -22.63
CA LEU A 96 24.52 5.94 -23.19
C LEU A 96 25.28 6.62 -22.03
N ASP A 97 26.61 6.58 -22.12
CA ASP A 97 27.54 7.23 -21.19
C ASP A 97 27.25 6.97 -19.69
N GLY A 98 26.91 5.72 -19.39
CA GLY A 98 26.61 5.27 -18.03
C GLY A 98 25.16 5.48 -17.59
N VAL A 99 24.36 6.24 -18.35
CA VAL A 99 22.94 6.48 -18.08
C VAL A 99 22.08 5.50 -18.87
N VAL A 100 21.06 4.94 -18.22
CA VAL A 100 20.06 4.06 -18.85
C VAL A 100 18.79 4.87 -19.10
N TYR A 101 18.39 4.91 -20.36
CA TYR A 101 17.17 5.55 -20.86
C TYR A 101 16.12 4.50 -21.15
N TRP A 102 14.87 4.83 -20.85
CA TRP A 102 13.67 4.04 -21.06
C TRP A 102 12.73 4.77 -22.00
N ALA A 103 12.26 4.08 -23.04
CA ALA A 103 11.29 4.64 -23.98
C ALA A 103 10.54 3.54 -24.74
N SER A 104 9.65 3.95 -25.64
CA SER A 104 9.05 3.01 -26.60
C SER A 104 10.12 2.43 -27.52
N LYS A 105 9.89 1.24 -28.08
CA LYS A 105 10.86 0.56 -28.97
C LYS A 105 11.24 1.43 -30.19
N GLY A 106 10.26 2.15 -30.74
CA GLY A 106 10.49 3.08 -31.85
C GLY A 106 11.42 4.23 -31.44
N THR A 107 11.15 4.87 -30.30
CA THR A 107 11.98 5.94 -29.75
C THR A 107 13.41 5.46 -29.49
N ILE A 108 13.58 4.28 -28.88
CA ILE A 108 14.90 3.69 -28.62
C ILE A 108 15.67 3.48 -29.92
N HIS A 109 14.99 3.00 -30.98
CA HIS A 109 15.60 2.83 -32.29
C HIS A 109 16.05 4.16 -32.90
N GLU A 110 15.24 5.23 -32.76
CA GLU A 110 15.62 6.58 -33.17
C GLU A 110 16.80 7.13 -32.36
N MET A 111 16.79 6.95 -31.04
CA MET A 111 17.91 7.35 -30.18
C MET A 111 19.22 6.66 -30.58
N LYS A 112 19.17 5.36 -30.92
CA LYS A 112 20.34 4.63 -31.43
C LYS A 112 20.84 5.19 -32.76
N LYS A 113 19.93 5.55 -33.67
CA LYS A 113 20.28 6.20 -34.95
C LYS A 113 20.95 7.56 -34.73
N ILE A 114 20.38 8.41 -33.89
CA ILE A 114 20.91 9.76 -33.60
C ILE A 114 22.29 9.68 -32.98
N THR A 115 22.52 8.72 -32.08
CA THR A 115 23.80 8.55 -31.38
C THR A 115 24.84 7.74 -32.16
N GLY A 116 24.50 7.24 -33.36
CA GLY A 116 25.40 6.44 -34.19
C GLY A 116 25.74 5.05 -33.61
N ARG A 117 24.90 4.51 -32.73
CA ARG A 117 25.07 3.18 -32.10
C ARG A 117 24.12 2.12 -32.69
N ALA A 118 23.77 2.28 -33.96
CA ALA A 118 22.84 1.42 -34.70
C ALA A 118 23.37 -0.01 -34.88
#